data_AF-A0A838DT04-F1
#
_entry.id   AF-A0A838DT04-F1
#
_cell.length_a   1.000
_cell.length_b   1.000
_cell.length_c   1.000
_cell.angle_alpha   90.00
_cell.angle_beta   90.00
_cell.angle_gamma   90.00
#
_symmetry.space_group_name_H-M   'P 1'
#
loop_
_entity.id
_entity.type
_entity.pdbx_description
1 polymer ?
#
loop_
_entity_poly.entity_id
_entity_poly.type
_entity_poly.pdbx_seq_one_letter_code
_entity_poly.pdbx_strand_id
1 'polypeptide(L)'
;MTAQPFKTIVLDLLQQGHLDEEAFLQELGETERTAIGTPERWSAKDHVAHMTFWHQELVLKVTVILQQQEVPPREENEELLNSTVFEEHRLLPWSAIHAESERVYAELITLTEQLSEEDLTASRRFTPISGERPLYTTFLGPCYEHDQEHLAQYYSDRNALPQAIEIREKCVNRVIQAEVPAWVKGSFLYNLACFYAQQNQLEKAAARLQEAVTLIPPLKERSQTDPELVALRDQLS
;
A
#
# COMPACT_ATOMS: atom_id res chain seq x y z
N MET A 1 -11.34 29.49 -2.24
CA MET A 1 -11.48 28.12 -1.71
C MET A 1 -10.20 27.81 -0.97
N THR A 2 -10.27 27.54 0.33
CA THR A 2 -9.10 27.11 1.11
C THR A 2 -8.76 25.68 0.68
N ALA A 3 -7.49 25.40 0.38
CA ALA A 3 -7.04 24.05 0.05
C ALA A 3 -7.42 23.07 1.17
N GLN A 4 -7.79 21.84 0.80
CA GLN A 4 -8.14 20.81 1.77
C GLN A 4 -6.91 20.48 2.65
N PRO A 5 -7.07 20.36 3.99
CA PRO A 5 -5.96 19.94 4.86
C PRO A 5 -5.44 18.57 4.46
N PHE A 6 -4.12 18.37 4.54
CA PHE A 6 -3.51 17.13 4.07
C PHE A 6 -3.89 15.95 4.97
N LYS A 7 -4.08 16.20 6.27
CA LYS A 7 -4.59 15.17 7.19
C LYS A 7 -5.93 14.61 6.72
N THR A 8 -6.85 15.48 6.27
CA THR A 8 -8.16 15.03 5.78
C THR A 8 -7.98 14.10 4.58
N ILE A 9 -7.11 14.44 3.64
CA ILE A 9 -6.82 13.58 2.48
C ILE A 9 -6.26 12.21 2.92
N VAL A 10 -5.32 12.20 3.87
CA VAL A 10 -4.74 10.94 4.39
C VAL A 10 -5.81 10.09 5.08
N LEU A 11 -6.59 10.67 5.98
CA LEU A 11 -7.65 9.97 6.69
C LEU A 11 -8.71 9.42 5.72
N ASP A 12 -9.16 10.23 4.76
CA ASP A 12 -10.15 9.82 3.76
C ASP A 12 -9.63 8.63 2.95
N LEU A 13 -8.37 8.68 2.48
CA LEU A 13 -7.79 7.59 1.70
C LEU A 13 -7.61 6.32 2.52
N LEU A 14 -7.07 6.43 3.74
CA LEU A 14 -6.97 5.28 4.65
C LEU A 14 -8.36 4.65 4.83
N GLN A 15 -9.37 5.43 5.22
CA GLN A 15 -10.72 4.93 5.48
C GLN A 15 -11.33 4.26 4.26
N GLN A 16 -11.08 4.81 3.07
CA GLN A 16 -11.49 4.19 1.81
C GLN A 16 -10.77 2.85 1.56
N GLY A 17 -9.48 2.74 1.89
CA GLY A 17 -8.73 1.49 1.79
C GLY A 17 -9.29 0.41 2.72
N HIS A 18 -9.67 0.79 3.94
CA HIS A 18 -10.29 -0.14 4.89
C HIS A 18 -11.70 -0.56 4.49
N LEU A 19 -12.51 0.35 3.94
CA LEU A 19 -13.80 -0.02 3.35
C LEU A 19 -13.63 -1.03 2.19
N ASP A 20 -12.53 -0.93 1.42
CA ASP A 20 -12.22 -1.90 0.37
C ASP A 20 -11.80 -3.25 0.96
N GLU A 21 -11.00 -3.26 2.05
CA GLU A 21 -10.70 -4.48 2.81
C GLU A 21 -12.00 -5.10 3.35
N GLU A 22 -12.84 -4.36 4.07
CA GLU A 22 -14.10 -4.85 4.61
C GLU A 22 -15.01 -5.46 3.52
N ALA A 23 -15.10 -4.80 2.37
CA ALA A 23 -15.86 -5.32 1.22
C ALA A 23 -15.29 -6.66 0.73
N PHE A 24 -13.96 -6.74 0.58
CA PHE A 24 -13.27 -7.99 0.27
C PHE A 24 -13.56 -9.09 1.31
N LEU A 25 -13.52 -8.76 2.61
CA LEU A 25 -13.77 -9.72 3.70
C LEU A 25 -15.21 -10.23 3.75
N GLN A 26 -16.17 -9.39 3.36
CA GLN A 26 -17.59 -9.76 3.28
C GLN A 26 -17.86 -10.76 2.16
N GLU A 27 -17.07 -10.73 1.08
CA GLU A 27 -17.20 -11.67 -0.04
C GLU A 27 -16.65 -13.07 0.29
N LEU A 28 -15.74 -13.18 1.27
CA LEU A 28 -15.09 -14.46 1.60
C LEU A 28 -16.07 -15.48 2.18
N GLY A 29 -16.11 -16.66 1.55
CA GLY A 29 -16.80 -17.83 2.09
C GLY A 29 -16.02 -18.53 3.21
N GLU A 30 -16.65 -19.48 3.88
CA GLU A 30 -16.03 -20.23 4.98
C GLU A 30 -14.74 -20.95 4.54
N THR A 31 -14.73 -21.53 3.34
CA THR A 31 -13.54 -22.20 2.78
C THR A 31 -12.38 -21.23 2.58
N GLU A 32 -12.64 -19.99 2.19
CA GLU A 32 -11.59 -18.99 1.97
C GLU A 32 -11.06 -18.43 3.29
N ARG A 33 -11.95 -18.20 4.27
CA ARG A 33 -11.59 -17.76 5.63
C ARG A 33 -10.76 -18.80 6.40
N THR A 34 -10.98 -20.08 6.12
CA THR A 34 -10.29 -21.19 6.80
C THR A 34 -9.13 -21.77 5.99
N ALA A 35 -8.90 -21.28 4.77
CA ALA A 35 -7.78 -21.71 3.94
C ALA A 35 -6.44 -21.44 4.64
N ILE A 36 -5.47 -22.33 4.40
CA ILE A 36 -4.09 -22.18 4.85
C ILE A 36 -3.25 -21.93 3.61
N GLY A 37 -2.60 -20.77 3.52
CA GLY A 37 -1.72 -20.44 2.40
C GLY A 37 -0.38 -21.18 2.44
N THR A 38 0.38 -20.95 1.39
CA THR A 38 1.81 -21.28 1.29
C THR A 38 2.59 -20.02 0.96
N PRO A 39 3.92 -19.97 1.17
CA PRO A 39 4.73 -18.80 0.81
C PRO A 39 4.56 -18.36 -0.66
N GLU A 40 4.27 -19.29 -1.57
CA GLU A 40 4.07 -19.04 -3.00
C GLU A 40 2.64 -18.61 -3.34
N ARG A 41 1.68 -18.84 -2.44
CA ARG A 41 0.27 -18.53 -2.66
C ARG A 41 -0.45 -18.29 -1.33
N TRP A 42 -0.53 -17.02 -0.96
CA TRP A 42 -1.14 -16.59 0.28
C TRP A 42 -2.66 -16.82 0.28
N SER A 43 -3.19 -17.18 1.44
CA SER A 43 -4.63 -17.17 1.71
C SER A 43 -5.10 -15.75 2.04
N ALA A 44 -6.41 -15.53 2.09
CA ALA A 44 -6.96 -14.22 2.42
C ALA A 44 -6.46 -13.72 3.79
N LYS A 45 -6.40 -14.62 4.79
CA LYS A 45 -5.91 -14.26 6.12
C LYS A 45 -4.42 -13.94 6.16
N ASP A 46 -3.62 -14.54 5.28
CA ASP A 46 -2.18 -14.27 5.24
C ASP A 46 -1.93 -12.85 4.71
N HIS A 47 -2.70 -12.41 3.69
CA HIS A 47 -2.68 -11.02 3.23
C HIS A 47 -3.11 -10.04 4.34
N VAL A 48 -4.21 -10.30 5.03
CA VAL A 48 -4.69 -9.44 6.13
C VAL A 48 -3.68 -9.37 7.27
N ALA A 49 -3.10 -10.50 7.67
CA ALA A 49 -2.07 -10.54 8.71
C ALA A 49 -0.83 -9.72 8.33
N HIS A 50 -0.38 -9.84 7.07
CA HIS A 50 0.76 -9.07 6.57
C HIS A 50 0.48 -7.56 6.56
N MET A 51 -0.66 -7.12 6.02
CA MET A 51 -1.06 -5.70 6.03
C MET A 51 -1.13 -5.18 7.48
N THR A 52 -1.77 -5.94 8.37
CA THR A 52 -1.90 -5.63 9.80
C THR A 52 -0.52 -5.44 10.46
N PHE A 53 0.43 -6.32 10.18
CA PHE A 53 1.78 -6.22 10.71
C PHE A 53 2.47 -4.91 10.31
N TRP A 54 2.38 -4.51 9.05
CA TRP A 54 3.02 -3.27 8.58
C TRP A 54 2.34 -2.01 9.13
N HIS A 55 1.02 -2.06 9.37
CA HIS A 55 0.32 -1.01 10.10
C HIS A 55 0.82 -0.90 11.55
N GLN A 56 0.97 -2.02 12.26
CA GLN A 56 1.54 -2.04 13.62
C GLN A 56 2.93 -1.42 13.65
N GLU A 57 3.78 -1.79 12.70
CA GLU A 57 5.13 -1.26 12.58
C GLU A 57 5.16 0.26 12.39
N LEU A 58 4.28 0.79 11.53
CA LEU A 58 4.17 2.24 11.35
C LEU A 58 3.64 2.91 12.62
N VAL A 59 2.58 2.37 13.23
CA VAL A 59 1.99 2.89 14.47
C VAL A 59 3.03 2.97 15.58
N LEU A 60 3.79 1.90 15.77
CA LEU A 60 4.87 1.82 16.76
C LEU A 60 5.90 2.93 16.52
N LYS A 61 6.44 3.03 15.30
CA LYS A 61 7.53 3.95 15.01
C LYS A 61 7.11 5.41 15.12
N VAL A 62 5.92 5.77 14.63
CA VAL A 62 5.39 7.12 14.78
C VAL A 62 5.16 7.43 16.27
N THR A 63 4.60 6.49 17.03
CA THR A 63 4.37 6.66 18.48
C THR A 63 5.67 6.90 19.25
N VAL A 64 6.72 6.13 18.97
CA VAL A 64 8.06 6.30 19.57
C VAL A 64 8.61 7.70 19.29
N ILE A 65 8.50 8.19 18.05
CA ILE A 65 8.93 9.55 17.68
C ILE A 65 8.09 10.63 18.40
N LEU A 66 6.77 10.44 18.51
CA LEU A 66 5.89 11.36 19.24
C LEU A 66 6.25 11.44 20.73
N GLN A 67 6.73 10.34 21.30
CA GLN A 67 7.25 10.26 22.66
C GLN A 67 8.69 10.78 22.80
N GLN A 68 9.28 11.33 21.73
CA GLN A 68 10.65 11.84 21.68
C GLN A 68 11.70 10.76 22.01
N GLN A 69 11.40 9.52 21.67
CA GLN A 69 12.31 8.39 21.80
C GLN A 69 12.96 8.07 20.46
N GLU A 70 14.11 7.39 20.49
CA GLU A 70 14.78 6.93 19.28
C GLU A 70 14.05 5.71 18.71
N VAL A 71 13.81 5.73 17.40
CA VAL A 71 13.27 4.56 16.69
C VAL A 71 14.31 3.44 16.76
N PRO A 72 13.94 2.25 17.27
CA PRO A 72 14.85 1.12 17.28
C PRO A 72 15.36 0.83 15.86
N PRO A 73 16.67 0.59 15.66
CA PRO A 73 17.17 0.18 14.36
C PRO A 73 16.52 -1.16 13.99
N ARG A 74 16.08 -1.31 12.74
CA ARG A 74 15.66 -2.61 12.23
C ARG A 74 16.91 -3.36 11.77
N GLU A 75 17.24 -4.44 12.47
CA GLU A 75 18.39 -5.30 12.15
C GLU A 75 18.07 -6.37 11.10
N GLU A 76 16.78 -6.70 10.92
CA GLU A 76 16.31 -7.80 10.09
C GLU A 76 15.95 -7.38 8.66
N ASN A 77 16.21 -8.27 7.71
CA ASN A 77 15.82 -8.14 6.31
C ASN A 77 14.29 -8.27 6.17
N GLU A 78 13.66 -7.40 5.39
CA GLU A 78 12.19 -7.38 5.21
C GLU A 78 11.62 -8.68 4.66
N GLU A 79 12.33 -9.38 3.76
CA GLU A 79 11.91 -10.66 3.22
C GLU A 79 11.91 -11.77 4.29
N LEU A 80 12.93 -11.78 5.15
CA LEU A 80 13.00 -12.71 6.28
C LEU A 80 11.90 -12.42 7.30
N LEU A 81 11.63 -11.15 7.54
CA LEU A 81 10.57 -10.70 8.44
C LEU A 81 9.20 -11.07 7.91
N ASN A 82 8.91 -10.81 6.64
CA ASN A 82 7.66 -11.22 5.99
C ASN A 82 7.45 -12.73 6.07
N SER A 83 8.51 -13.52 5.86
CA SER A 83 8.46 -14.98 6.00
C SER A 83 8.17 -15.42 7.44
N THR A 84 8.75 -14.73 8.42
CA THR A 84 8.52 -14.99 9.84
C THR A 84 7.07 -14.66 10.23
N VAL A 85 6.59 -13.47 9.86
CA VAL A 85 5.22 -13.01 10.08
C VAL A 85 4.22 -13.98 9.45
N PHE A 86 4.48 -14.44 8.23
CA PHE A 86 3.66 -15.45 7.57
C PHE A 86 3.55 -16.72 8.43
N GLU A 87 4.66 -17.33 8.84
CA GLU A 87 4.63 -18.57 9.61
C GLU A 87 3.98 -18.41 11.00
N GLU A 88 4.18 -17.26 11.67
CA GLU A 88 3.55 -16.96 12.97
C GLU A 88 2.02 -16.87 12.88
N HIS A 89 1.49 -16.33 11.79
CA HIS A 89 0.05 -16.09 11.62
C HIS A 89 -0.66 -17.21 10.85
N ARG A 90 0.08 -18.04 10.12
CA ARG A 90 -0.44 -19.07 9.20
C ARG A 90 -1.50 -19.99 9.80
N LEU A 91 -1.36 -20.37 11.07
CA LEU A 91 -2.27 -21.30 11.75
C LEU A 91 -3.29 -20.61 12.66
N LEU A 92 -3.26 -19.28 12.75
CA LEU A 92 -4.26 -18.54 13.52
C LEU A 92 -5.64 -18.62 12.84
N PRO A 93 -6.72 -18.65 13.64
CA PRO A 93 -8.07 -18.65 13.10
C PRO A 93 -8.43 -17.29 12.52
N TRP A 94 -9.30 -17.29 11.50
CA TRP A 94 -9.82 -16.08 10.85
C TRP A 94 -10.24 -15.00 11.83
N SER A 95 -10.99 -15.37 12.87
CA SER A 95 -11.52 -14.43 13.86
C SER A 95 -10.42 -13.70 14.64
N ALA A 96 -9.26 -14.33 14.87
CA ALA A 96 -8.14 -13.69 15.56
C ALA A 96 -7.44 -12.69 14.64
N ILE A 97 -7.17 -13.08 13.38
CA ILE A 97 -6.56 -12.20 12.37
C ILE A 97 -7.44 -10.97 12.11
N HIS A 98 -8.75 -11.19 11.91
CA HIS A 98 -9.69 -10.12 11.67
C HIS A 98 -9.80 -9.16 12.85
N ALA A 99 -9.95 -9.69 14.09
CA ALA A 99 -10.03 -8.84 15.28
C ALA A 99 -8.76 -7.99 15.49
N GLU A 100 -7.59 -8.53 15.14
CA GLU A 100 -6.34 -7.81 15.22
C GLU A 100 -6.23 -6.74 14.13
N SER A 101 -6.62 -7.03 12.88
CA SER A 101 -6.68 -6.03 11.80
C SER A 101 -7.54 -4.83 12.22
N GLU A 102 -8.76 -5.08 12.71
CA GLU A 102 -9.68 -4.03 13.19
C GLU A 102 -9.05 -3.17 14.30
N ARG A 103 -8.42 -3.81 15.29
CA ARG A 103 -7.78 -3.12 16.42
C ARG A 103 -6.65 -2.20 15.94
N VAL A 104 -5.75 -2.74 15.11
CA VAL A 104 -4.59 -2.01 14.60
C VAL A 104 -5.01 -0.88 13.67
N TYR A 105 -6.02 -1.12 12.84
CA TYR A 105 -6.54 -0.11 11.94
C TYR A 105 -7.15 1.08 12.72
N ALA A 106 -7.90 0.80 13.80
CA ALA A 106 -8.38 1.84 14.70
C ALA A 106 -7.23 2.63 15.36
N GLU A 107 -6.13 1.97 15.72
CA GLU A 107 -4.91 2.62 16.23
C GLU A 107 -4.24 3.51 15.17
N LEU A 108 -4.14 3.05 13.92
CA LEU A 108 -3.60 3.81 12.81
C LEU A 108 -4.41 5.10 12.55
N ILE A 109 -5.73 5.00 12.54
CA ILE A 109 -6.62 6.17 12.39
C ILE A 109 -6.46 7.13 13.57
N THR A 110 -6.54 6.62 14.80
CA THR A 110 -6.40 7.43 16.02
C THR A 110 -5.05 8.17 16.06
N LEU A 111 -3.97 7.48 15.69
CA LEU A 111 -2.64 8.07 15.58
C LEU A 111 -2.59 9.17 14.52
N THR A 112 -3.19 8.93 13.35
CA THR A 112 -3.22 9.89 12.24
C THR A 112 -3.99 11.16 12.62
N GLU A 113 -5.08 11.02 13.38
CA GLU A 113 -5.85 12.16 13.91
C GLU A 113 -5.02 13.06 14.84
N GLN A 114 -4.11 12.47 15.63
CA GLN A 114 -3.25 13.19 16.58
C GLN A 114 -2.12 13.99 15.91
N LEU A 115 -1.66 13.60 14.73
CA LEU A 115 -0.59 14.29 14.01
C LEU A 115 -1.02 15.71 13.62
N SER A 116 -0.14 16.70 13.64
CA SER A 116 -0.45 18.02 13.06
C SER A 116 -0.30 18.04 11.54
N GLU A 117 -0.78 19.10 10.88
CA GLU A 117 -0.49 19.33 9.44
C GLU A 117 1.02 19.46 9.19
N GLU A 118 1.74 20.13 10.10
CA GLU A 118 3.19 20.26 10.03
C GLU A 118 3.88 18.89 10.13
N ASP A 119 3.38 18.02 10.99
CA ASP A 119 3.90 16.66 11.16
C ASP A 119 3.82 15.84 9.89
N LEU A 120 2.68 15.91 9.20
CA LEU A 120 2.45 15.18 7.97
C LEU A 120 3.26 15.72 6.79
N THR A 121 3.46 17.04 6.72
CA THR A 121 3.90 17.71 5.47
C THR A 121 5.33 18.25 5.49
N ALA A 122 5.87 18.64 6.66
CA ALA A 122 7.11 19.42 6.71
C ALA A 122 8.07 19.03 7.85
N SER A 123 7.60 18.28 8.85
CA SER A 123 8.37 17.97 10.05
C SER A 123 9.53 17.01 9.77
N ARG A 124 10.74 17.41 10.19
CA ARG A 124 11.96 16.59 10.05
C ARG A 124 12.11 15.52 11.14
N ARG A 125 11.27 15.54 12.19
CA ARG A 125 11.35 14.55 13.27
C ARG A 125 11.04 13.13 12.79
N PHE A 126 10.37 13.01 11.64
CA PHE A 126 9.99 11.73 11.03
C PHE A 126 10.96 11.23 9.96
N THR A 127 12.06 11.94 9.69
CA THR A 127 13.09 11.50 8.76
C THR A 127 13.62 10.07 9.02
N PRO A 128 13.70 9.55 10.27
CA PRO A 128 14.07 8.15 10.50
C PRO A 128 13.14 7.11 9.84
N ILE A 129 11.89 7.47 9.52
CA ILE A 129 10.90 6.55 8.93
C ILE A 129 10.43 6.97 7.53
N SER A 130 10.47 8.26 7.20
CA SER A 130 10.05 8.77 5.89
C SER A 130 11.23 9.19 4.98
N GLY A 131 12.45 9.14 5.50
CA GLY A 131 13.62 9.67 4.83
C GLY A 131 13.48 11.18 4.56
N GLU A 132 13.83 11.60 3.35
CA GLU A 132 13.67 13.00 2.92
C GLU A 132 12.24 13.34 2.49
N ARG A 133 11.32 12.36 2.47
CA ARG A 133 9.94 12.59 2.06
C ARG A 133 9.08 13.05 3.25
N PRO A 134 8.01 13.82 3.01
CA PRO A 134 7.02 14.14 4.02
C PRO A 134 6.42 12.87 4.65
N LEU A 135 6.07 12.93 5.94
CA LEU A 135 5.55 11.77 6.66
C LEU A 135 4.29 11.18 5.98
N TYR A 136 3.42 12.00 5.39
CA TYR A 136 2.19 11.51 4.74
C TYR A 136 2.45 10.40 3.71
N THR A 137 3.64 10.34 3.10
CA THR A 137 3.96 9.34 2.09
C THR A 137 4.06 7.93 2.69
N THR A 138 4.36 7.83 3.98
CA THR A 138 4.37 6.56 4.73
C THR A 138 2.97 6.01 4.99
N PHE A 139 1.94 6.86 4.91
CA PHE A 139 0.54 6.45 4.95
C PHE A 139 0.00 6.14 3.56
N LEU A 140 0.30 6.99 2.57
CA LEU A 140 -0.25 6.81 1.22
C LEU A 140 0.32 5.58 0.50
N GLY A 141 1.63 5.34 0.56
CA GLY A 141 2.23 4.17 -0.08
C GLY A 141 2.08 2.91 0.79
N PRO A 142 2.85 2.80 1.90
CA PRO A 142 2.91 1.59 2.72
C PRO A 142 1.62 1.14 3.41
N CYS A 143 0.62 2.01 3.59
CA CYS A 143 -0.68 1.61 4.14
C CYS A 143 -1.72 1.59 3.02
N TYR A 144 -2.07 2.75 2.46
CA TYR A 144 -3.15 2.81 1.49
C TYR A 144 -2.87 2.05 0.18
N GLU A 145 -1.78 2.33 -0.54
CA GLU A 145 -1.52 1.67 -1.83
C GLU A 145 -1.19 0.19 -1.65
N HIS A 146 -0.36 -0.12 -0.66
CA HIS A 146 0.14 -1.47 -0.39
C HIS A 146 -0.99 -2.43 0.03
N ASP A 147 -1.99 -1.96 0.77
CA ASP A 147 -3.14 -2.79 1.09
C ASP A 147 -3.88 -3.19 -0.19
N GLN A 148 -4.12 -2.23 -1.09
CA GLN A 148 -4.80 -2.48 -2.36
C GLN A 148 -3.98 -3.41 -3.29
N GLU A 149 -2.65 -3.39 -3.17
CA GLU A 149 -1.77 -4.36 -3.82
C GLU A 149 -2.05 -5.78 -3.36
N HIS A 150 -2.16 -6.00 -2.05
CA HIS A 150 -2.43 -7.33 -1.51
C HIS A 150 -3.83 -7.83 -1.83
N LEU A 151 -4.84 -6.95 -1.78
CA LEU A 151 -6.19 -7.31 -2.24
C LEU A 151 -6.17 -7.72 -3.72
N ALA A 152 -5.51 -6.94 -4.59
CA ALA A 152 -5.38 -7.28 -6.01
C ALA A 152 -4.57 -8.56 -6.25
N GLN A 153 -3.52 -8.81 -5.45
CA GLN A 153 -2.72 -10.04 -5.55
C GLN A 153 -3.55 -11.27 -5.23
N TYR A 154 -4.40 -11.23 -4.20
CA TYR A 154 -5.30 -12.33 -3.84
C TYR A 154 -6.14 -12.80 -5.04
N TYR A 155 -6.74 -11.85 -5.76
CA TYR A 155 -7.54 -12.13 -6.95
C TYR A 155 -6.68 -12.58 -8.14
N SER A 156 -5.51 -11.96 -8.33
CA SER A 156 -4.57 -12.35 -9.40
C SER A 156 -4.14 -13.82 -9.26
N ASP A 157 -3.78 -14.25 -8.05
CA ASP A 157 -3.42 -15.64 -7.71
C ASP A 157 -4.56 -16.65 -7.92
N ARG A 158 -5.79 -16.15 -8.11
CA ARG A 158 -7.00 -16.94 -8.36
C ARG A 158 -7.50 -16.78 -9.79
N ASN A 159 -6.69 -16.21 -10.68
CA ASN A 159 -7.02 -15.93 -12.08
C ASN A 159 -8.24 -15.00 -12.25
N ALA A 160 -8.54 -14.19 -11.23
CA ALA A 160 -9.60 -13.20 -11.22
C ALA A 160 -9.04 -11.81 -11.59
N LEU A 161 -8.35 -11.74 -12.73
CA LEU A 161 -7.67 -10.54 -13.19
C LEU A 161 -8.58 -9.30 -13.31
N PRO A 162 -9.85 -9.39 -13.78
CA PRO A 162 -10.73 -8.23 -13.82
C PRO A 162 -10.92 -7.55 -12.45
N GLN A 163 -11.10 -8.33 -11.38
CA GLN A 163 -11.23 -7.81 -10.02
C GLN A 163 -9.92 -7.17 -9.52
N ALA A 164 -8.78 -7.81 -9.80
CA ALA A 164 -7.48 -7.24 -9.45
C ALA A 164 -7.23 -5.89 -10.14
N ILE A 165 -7.60 -5.78 -11.43
CA ILE A 165 -7.52 -4.52 -12.19
C ILE A 165 -8.45 -3.46 -11.58
N GLU A 166 -9.69 -3.81 -11.26
CA GLU A 166 -10.65 -2.87 -10.69
C GLU A 166 -10.14 -2.28 -9.38
N ILE A 167 -9.59 -3.10 -8.47
CA ILE A 167 -9.00 -2.66 -7.20
C ILE A 167 -7.87 -1.66 -7.46
N ARG A 168 -6.91 -2.00 -8.33
CA ARG A 168 -5.77 -1.11 -8.60
C ARG A 168 -6.17 0.18 -9.31
N GLU A 169 -7.09 0.14 -10.26
CA GLU A 169 -7.61 1.34 -10.92
C GLU A 169 -8.36 2.23 -9.92
N LYS A 170 -9.22 1.66 -9.07
CA LYS A 170 -9.95 2.39 -8.03
C LYS A 170 -8.99 3.08 -7.06
N CYS A 171 -7.98 2.35 -6.57
CA CYS A 171 -6.93 2.86 -5.70
C CYS A 171 -6.30 4.15 -6.26
N VAL A 172 -5.80 4.06 -7.49
CA VAL A 172 -5.05 5.13 -8.17
C VAL A 172 -5.97 6.29 -8.55
N ASN A 173 -7.19 6.02 -8.98
CA ASN A 173 -8.17 7.05 -9.33
C ASN A 173 -8.51 7.94 -8.14
N ARG A 174 -8.66 7.40 -6.92
CA ARG A 174 -8.89 8.22 -5.72
C ARG A 174 -7.73 9.19 -5.47
N VAL A 175 -6.48 8.74 -5.65
CA VAL A 175 -5.28 9.60 -5.46
C VAL A 175 -5.16 10.66 -6.55
N ILE A 176 -5.49 10.32 -7.80
CA ILE A 176 -5.50 11.29 -8.91
C ILE A 176 -6.54 12.38 -8.67
N GLN A 177 -7.69 12.04 -8.09
CA GLN A 177 -8.76 12.98 -7.78
C GLN A 177 -8.48 13.83 -6.53
N ALA A 178 -7.67 13.34 -5.60
CA ALA A 178 -7.29 14.07 -4.40
C ALA A 178 -6.38 15.30 -4.69
N GLU A 179 -6.40 16.28 -3.79
CA GLU A 179 -5.53 17.48 -3.82
C GLU A 179 -4.09 17.18 -3.33
N VAL A 180 -3.46 16.15 -3.90
CA VAL A 180 -2.07 15.76 -3.60
C VAL A 180 -1.09 16.33 -4.65
N PRO A 181 0.22 16.46 -4.32
CA PRO A 181 1.23 16.91 -5.27
C PRO A 181 1.29 16.05 -6.53
N ALA A 182 1.61 16.68 -7.67
CA ALA A 182 1.71 16.01 -8.97
C ALA A 182 2.63 14.78 -8.96
N TRP A 183 3.74 14.84 -8.21
CA TRP A 183 4.67 13.73 -8.09
C TRP A 183 4.10 12.54 -7.29
N VAL A 184 3.15 12.77 -6.39
CA VAL A 184 2.45 11.67 -5.71
C VAL A 184 1.57 10.94 -6.73
N LYS A 185 0.78 11.69 -7.50
CA LYS A 185 -0.06 11.13 -8.58
C LYS A 185 0.77 10.35 -9.60
N GLY A 186 1.91 10.90 -10.02
CA GLY A 186 2.81 10.24 -10.95
C GLY A 186 3.41 8.95 -10.40
N SER A 187 3.66 8.87 -9.09
CA SER A 187 4.17 7.63 -8.46
C SER A 187 3.13 6.50 -8.48
N PHE A 188 1.88 6.81 -8.14
CA PHE A 188 0.77 5.84 -8.21
C PHE A 188 0.47 5.38 -9.64
N LEU A 189 0.51 6.31 -10.61
CA LEU A 189 0.38 5.98 -12.03
C LEU A 189 1.50 5.07 -12.53
N TYR A 190 2.73 5.28 -12.04
CA TYR A 190 3.86 4.42 -12.37
C TYR A 190 3.67 3.01 -11.83
N ASN A 191 3.28 2.86 -10.57
CA ASN A 191 3.01 1.57 -9.95
C ASN A 191 1.85 0.83 -10.66
N LEU A 192 0.81 1.55 -11.09
CA LEU A 192 -0.27 0.99 -11.90
C LEU A 192 0.24 0.51 -13.28
N ALA A 193 1.18 1.25 -13.88
CA ALA A 193 1.81 0.82 -15.14
C ALA A 193 2.61 -0.48 -14.95
N CYS A 194 3.37 -0.60 -13.86
CA CYS A 194 4.08 -1.83 -13.51
C CYS A 194 3.12 -3.01 -13.33
N PHE A 195 2.06 -2.82 -12.54
CA PHE A 195 1.01 -3.82 -12.37
C PHE A 195 0.45 -4.28 -13.72
N TYR A 196 0.10 -3.33 -14.61
CA TYR A 196 -0.39 -3.69 -15.93
C TYR A 196 0.62 -4.46 -16.78
N ALA A 197 1.90 -4.09 -16.73
CA ALA A 197 2.95 -4.78 -17.47
C ALA A 197 3.12 -6.22 -16.99
N GLN A 198 3.11 -6.46 -15.68
CA GLN A 198 3.17 -7.80 -15.08
C GLN A 198 1.97 -8.68 -15.50
N GLN A 199 0.79 -8.07 -15.69
CA GLN A 199 -0.42 -8.76 -16.16
C GLN A 199 -0.55 -8.80 -17.70
N ASN A 200 0.52 -8.47 -18.43
CA ASN A 200 0.58 -8.42 -19.90
C ASN A 200 -0.47 -7.49 -20.55
N GLN A 201 -0.92 -6.45 -19.83
CA GLN A 201 -1.85 -5.42 -20.30
C GLN A 201 -1.06 -4.23 -20.91
N LEU A 202 -0.26 -4.52 -21.94
CA LEU A 202 0.82 -3.64 -22.39
C LEU A 202 0.34 -2.26 -22.89
N GLU A 203 -0.79 -2.19 -23.59
CA GLU A 203 -1.36 -0.89 -24.02
C GLU A 203 -1.74 -0.01 -22.82
N LYS A 204 -2.39 -0.60 -21.81
CA LYS A 204 -2.75 0.12 -20.57
C LYS A 204 -1.51 0.54 -19.80
N ALA A 205 -0.52 -0.35 -19.69
CA ALA A 205 0.74 -0.08 -19.02
C ALA A 205 1.49 1.10 -19.67
N ALA A 206 1.61 1.10 -21.00
CA ALA A 206 2.23 2.19 -21.74
C ALA A 206 1.52 3.54 -21.54
N ALA A 207 0.17 3.55 -21.56
CA ALA A 207 -0.62 4.75 -21.32
C ALA A 207 -0.38 5.34 -19.92
N ARG A 208 -0.45 4.51 -18.87
CA ARG A 208 -0.23 4.94 -17.48
C ARG A 208 1.22 5.39 -17.25
N LEU A 209 2.20 4.69 -17.85
CA LEU A 209 3.61 5.07 -17.77
C LEU A 209 3.84 6.45 -18.42
N GLN A 210 3.22 6.71 -19.57
CA GLN A 210 3.34 8.01 -20.23
C GLN A 210 2.79 9.14 -19.35
N GLU A 211 1.64 8.94 -18.71
CA GLU A 211 1.07 9.90 -17.75
C GLU A 211 2.00 10.11 -16.54
N ALA A 212 2.56 9.03 -15.99
CA ALA A 212 3.51 9.09 -14.88
C ALA A 212 4.77 9.89 -15.23
N VAL A 213 5.36 9.65 -16.41
CA VAL A 213 6.55 10.37 -16.91
C VAL A 213 6.24 11.85 -17.15
N THR A 214 5.03 12.20 -17.59
CA THR A 214 4.64 13.61 -17.73
C THR A 214 4.63 14.32 -16.38
N LEU A 215 4.22 13.64 -15.30
CA LEU A 215 4.20 14.21 -13.95
C LEU A 215 5.58 14.17 -13.27
N ILE A 216 6.40 13.17 -13.60
CA ILE A 216 7.74 12.95 -13.03
C ILE A 216 8.70 12.57 -14.16
N PRO A 217 9.27 13.55 -14.89
CA PRO A 217 10.13 13.29 -16.03
C PRO A 217 11.30 12.32 -15.79
N PRO A 218 11.97 12.32 -14.62
CA PRO A 218 13.02 11.33 -14.31
C PRO A 218 12.56 9.87 -14.35
N LEU A 219 11.26 9.57 -14.24
CA LEU A 219 10.77 8.19 -14.35
C LEU A 219 11.03 7.58 -15.73
N LYS A 220 11.27 8.38 -16.77
CA LYS A 220 11.60 7.89 -18.11
C LYS A 220 12.90 7.07 -18.11
N GLU A 221 13.90 7.51 -17.37
CA GLU A 221 15.16 6.78 -17.24
C GLU A 221 14.98 5.55 -16.35
N ARG A 222 14.29 5.71 -15.21
CA ARG A 222 13.98 4.59 -14.32
C ARG A 222 13.22 3.47 -15.03
N SER A 223 12.25 3.80 -15.89
CA SER A 223 11.47 2.80 -16.64
C SER A 223 12.31 1.98 -17.63
N GLN A 224 13.55 2.35 -17.91
CA GLN A 224 14.46 1.57 -18.76
C GLN A 224 15.23 0.48 -18.01
N THR A 225 15.28 0.54 -16.67
CA THR A 225 15.97 -0.45 -15.83
C THR A 225 15.03 -1.23 -14.91
N ASP A 226 13.83 -0.72 -14.63
CA ASP A 226 12.80 -1.38 -13.81
C ASP A 226 12.41 -2.80 -14.32
N PRO A 227 12.66 -3.87 -13.56
CA PRO A 227 12.36 -5.23 -14.01
C PRO A 227 10.88 -5.48 -14.32
N GLU A 228 9.96 -4.74 -13.70
CA GLU A 228 8.52 -4.93 -13.89
C GLU A 228 8.02 -4.41 -15.25
N LEU A 229 8.80 -3.51 -15.88
CA LEU A 229 8.48 -2.90 -17.17
C LEU A 229 9.24 -3.51 -18.34
N VAL A 230 9.93 -4.64 -18.14
CA VAL A 230 10.68 -5.33 -19.21
C VAL A 230 9.79 -5.62 -20.42
N ALA A 231 8.58 -6.13 -20.19
CA ALA A 231 7.64 -6.47 -21.27
C ALA A 231 7.21 -5.27 -22.14
N LEU A 232 7.32 -4.03 -21.62
CA LEU A 232 7.06 -2.81 -22.40
C LEU A 232 8.23 -2.39 -23.28
N ARG A 233 9.46 -2.75 -22.92
CA ARG A 233 10.67 -2.38 -23.67
C ARG A 233 10.72 -3.12 -25.01
N ASP A 234 10.34 -4.38 -24.99
CA ASP A 234 10.35 -5.27 -26.15
C ASP A 234 9.33 -4.85 -27.23
N GLN A 235 8.36 -3.97 -26.91
CA GLN A 235 7.39 -3.42 -27.86
C GLN A 235 7.77 -2.05 -28.44
N LEU A 236 8.74 -1.36 -27.83
CA LEU A 236 9.20 -0.03 -28.26
C LEU A 236 10.45 -0.08 -29.16
N SER A 237 10.97 -1.29 -29.44
CA SER A 237 12.10 -1.57 -30.35
C SER A 237 11.67 -1.87 -31.77
#